data_AF-A0A843CZN2-F1
#
_entry.id   AF-A0A843CZN2-F1
#
_cell.length_a   1.000
_cell.length_b   1.000
_cell.length_c   1.000
_cell.angle_alpha   90.00
_cell.angle_beta   90.00
_cell.angle_gamma   90.00
#
_symmetry.space_group_name_H-M   'P 1'
#
loop_
_entity.id
_entity.type
_entity.pdbx_description
1 polymer ?
#
loop_
_entity_poly.entity_id
_entity_poly.type
_entity_poly.pdbx_seq_one_letter_code
_entity_poly.pdbx_strand_id
1 'polypeptide(L)'
;MEYIYAALLLHKAEKEITESAVDAVLKAAGVAVNEARVKALVAALEGVDIEEAIAKAAFAAPAAAAAPAAAAEAAPAAAPEAPKEEEASEEDGMAGLGALFG
;
A
#
# COMPACT_ATOMS: atom_id res chain seq x y z
N MET A 1 -10.37 -3.95 -8.22
CA MET A 1 -9.12 -3.80 -9.01
C MET A 1 -9.40 -3.64 -10.51
N GLU A 2 -10.51 -4.16 -11.02
CA GLU A 2 -11.03 -4.07 -12.39
C GLU A 2 -10.94 -2.68 -13.03
N TYR A 3 -11.30 -1.62 -12.31
CA TYR A 3 -11.25 -0.23 -12.79
C TYR A 3 -9.83 0.23 -13.14
N ILE A 4 -8.85 -0.13 -12.29
CA ILE A 4 -7.44 0.22 -12.50
C ILE A 4 -6.91 -0.53 -13.73
N TYR A 5 -7.25 -1.80 -13.88
CA TYR A 5 -6.84 -2.58 -15.07
C TYR A 5 -7.46 -2.02 -16.35
N ALA A 6 -8.72 -1.58 -16.32
CA ALA A 6 -9.35 -0.93 -17.47
C ALA A 6 -8.60 0.37 -17.85
N ALA A 7 -8.28 1.23 -16.88
CA ALA A 7 -7.51 2.44 -17.11
C ALA A 7 -6.10 2.16 -17.66
N LEU A 8 -5.38 1.19 -17.09
CA LEU A 8 -4.05 0.81 -17.56
C LEU A 8 -4.08 0.21 -18.97
N LEU A 9 -5.13 -0.54 -19.31
CA LEU A 9 -5.30 -1.10 -20.65
C LEU A 9 -5.58 0.02 -21.68
N LEU A 10 -6.40 1.00 -21.32
CA LEU A 10 -6.65 2.18 -22.16
C LEU A 10 -5.37 3.01 -22.36
N HIS A 11 -4.62 3.26 -21.28
CA HIS A 11 -3.33 3.93 -21.33
C HIS A 11 -2.34 3.23 -22.26
N LYS A 12 -2.17 1.91 -22.11
CA LYS A 12 -1.27 1.12 -22.95
C LYS A 12 -1.71 1.06 -24.42
N ALA A 13 -3.00 1.25 -24.69
CA ALA A 13 -3.56 1.35 -26.03
C ALA A 13 -3.54 2.78 -26.59
N GLU A 14 -2.91 3.74 -25.90
CA GLU A 14 -2.83 5.16 -26.26
C GLU A 14 -4.22 5.79 -26.44
N LYS A 15 -5.21 5.32 -25.68
CA LYS A 15 -6.58 5.84 -25.68
C LYS A 15 -6.81 6.72 -24.47
N GLU A 16 -7.61 7.76 -24.66
CA GLU A 16 -8.07 8.61 -23.56
C GLU A 16 -8.88 7.81 -22.53
N ILE A 17 -8.60 8.06 -21.26
CA ILE A 17 -9.29 7.44 -20.13
C ILE A 17 -10.50 8.30 -19.77
N THR A 18 -11.62 8.03 -20.42
CA THR A 18 -12.90 8.69 -20.17
C THR A 18 -13.89 7.75 -19.50
N GLU A 19 -14.98 8.29 -18.92
CA GLU A 19 -16.03 7.47 -18.30
C GLU A 19 -16.58 6.43 -19.28
N SER A 20 -16.87 6.85 -20.52
CA SER A 20 -17.42 5.98 -21.57
C SER A 20 -16.44 4.89 -22.00
N ALA A 21 -15.14 5.19 -22.08
CA ALA A 21 -14.10 4.22 -22.43
C ALA A 21 -13.94 3.15 -21.35
N VAL A 22 -13.89 3.55 -20.08
CA VAL A 22 -13.78 2.62 -18.95
C VAL A 22 -15.02 1.74 -18.85
N ASP A 23 -16.22 2.34 -18.99
CA ASP A 23 -17.49 1.63 -19.04
C ASP A 23 -17.50 0.55 -20.13
N ALA A 24 -17.08 0.89 -21.34
CA ALA A 24 -17.06 -0.02 -22.47
C ALA A 24 -16.14 -1.21 -22.23
N VAL A 25 -14.95 -0.98 -21.66
CA VAL A 25 -14.00 -2.05 -21.33
C VAL A 25 -14.57 -2.98 -20.26
N LEU A 26 -15.15 -2.43 -19.18
CA LEU A 26 -15.73 -3.22 -18.11
C LEU A 26 -16.95 -4.04 -18.58
N LYS A 27 -17.83 -3.43 -19.39
CA LYS A 27 -18.97 -4.12 -20.01
C LYS A 27 -18.52 -5.23 -20.95
N ALA A 28 -17.49 -4.99 -21.77
CA ALA A 28 -16.91 -6.00 -22.65
C ALA A 28 -16.30 -7.18 -21.86
N ALA A 29 -15.78 -6.92 -20.67
CA ALA A 29 -15.28 -7.95 -19.74
C ALA A 29 -16.40 -8.65 -18.94
N GLY A 30 -17.67 -8.30 -19.14
CA GLY A 30 -18.81 -8.87 -18.41
C GLY A 30 -18.91 -8.42 -16.94
N VAL A 31 -18.25 -7.32 -16.59
CA VAL A 31 -18.21 -6.78 -15.22
C VAL A 31 -19.36 -5.80 -15.01
N ALA A 32 -20.03 -5.91 -13.87
CA ALA A 32 -21.02 -4.93 -13.45
C ALA A 32 -20.35 -3.57 -13.14
N VAL A 33 -20.77 -2.54 -13.86
CA VAL A 33 -20.19 -1.20 -13.75
C VAL A 33 -20.84 -0.43 -12.61
N ASN A 34 -20.02 0.21 -11.79
CA ASN A 34 -20.42 1.21 -10.81
C ASN A 34 -19.97 2.60 -11.28
N GLU A 35 -20.93 3.41 -11.73
CA GLU A 35 -20.67 4.74 -12.31
C GLU A 35 -19.93 5.68 -11.35
N ALA A 36 -20.20 5.62 -10.05
CA ALA A 36 -19.52 6.46 -9.07
C ALA A 36 -18.03 6.13 -8.97
N ARG A 37 -17.67 4.84 -9.11
CA ARG A 37 -16.27 4.39 -9.13
C ARG A 37 -15.57 4.77 -10.43
N VAL A 38 -16.27 4.74 -11.56
CA VAL A 38 -15.73 5.20 -12.85
C VAL A 38 -15.42 6.69 -12.79
N LYS A 39 -16.36 7.50 -12.32
CA LYS A 39 -16.17 8.96 -12.13
C LYS A 39 -15.01 9.27 -11.21
N ALA A 40 -14.94 8.60 -10.06
CA ALA A 40 -13.85 8.79 -9.11
C ALA A 40 -12.48 8.41 -9.71
N LEU A 41 -12.43 7.35 -10.52
CA LEU A 41 -11.20 6.94 -11.20
C LEU A 41 -10.76 7.98 -12.22
N VAL A 42 -11.66 8.43 -13.10
CA VAL A 42 -11.34 9.42 -14.14
C VAL A 42 -10.85 10.71 -13.49
N ALA A 43 -11.56 11.22 -12.48
CA ALA A 43 -11.15 12.41 -11.74
C ALA A 43 -9.79 12.24 -11.03
N ALA A 44 -9.50 11.06 -10.48
CA ALA A 44 -8.22 10.78 -9.84
C ALA A 44 -7.04 10.69 -10.81
N LEU A 45 -7.31 10.47 -12.11
CA LEU A 45 -6.30 10.39 -13.16
C LEU A 45 -6.16 11.70 -13.94
N GLU A 46 -7.00 12.71 -13.69
CA GLU A 46 -6.85 14.02 -14.30
C GLU A 46 -5.50 14.65 -13.92
N GLY A 47 -4.70 14.97 -14.93
CA GLY A 47 -3.37 15.57 -14.74
C GLY A 47 -2.30 14.63 -14.19
N VAL A 48 -2.58 13.33 -14.07
CA VAL A 48 -1.60 12.33 -13.63
C VAL A 48 -0.81 11.80 -14.82
N ASP A 49 0.52 11.84 -14.73
CA ASP A 49 1.39 11.09 -15.63
C ASP A 49 1.44 9.62 -15.20
N ILE A 50 0.78 8.76 -15.97
CA ILE A 50 0.64 7.34 -15.66
C ILE A 50 1.98 6.61 -15.82
N GLU A 51 2.83 7.00 -16.77
CA GLU A 51 4.15 6.39 -16.95
C GLU A 51 5.06 6.71 -15.76
N GLU A 52 5.06 7.97 -15.31
CA GLU A 52 5.83 8.36 -14.12
C GLU A 52 5.31 7.65 -12.86
N ALA A 53 3.99 7.53 -12.71
CA ALA A 53 3.38 6.84 -11.59
C ALA A 53 3.75 5.34 -11.57
N ILE A 54 3.75 4.67 -12.72
CA ILE A 54 4.17 3.27 -12.86
C ILE A 54 5.67 3.14 -12.54
N ALA A 55 6.51 4.03 -13.06
CA ALA A 55 7.94 4.01 -12.80
C ALA A 55 8.22 4.15 -11.30
N LYS A 56 7.63 5.15 -10.63
CA LYS A 56 7.74 5.34 -9.17
C LYS A 56 7.27 4.11 -8.40
N ALA A 57 6.16 3.49 -8.81
CA ALA A 57 5.66 2.28 -8.18
C ALA A 57 6.62 1.08 -8.34
N ALA A 58 7.30 0.96 -9.48
CA ALA A 58 8.29 -0.09 -9.71
C ALA A 58 9.55 0.07 -8.83
N PHE A 59 9.95 1.30 -8.52
CA PHE A 59 11.08 1.58 -7.62
C PHE A 59 10.70 1.65 -6.14
N ALA A 60 9.40 1.71 -5.81
CA ALA A 60 8.89 1.72 -4.44
C ALA A 60 8.83 0.33 -3.79
N ALA A 61 9.30 -0.73 -4.47
CA ALA A 61 9.51 -2.02 -3.82
C ALA A 61 10.46 -1.80 -2.63
N PRO A 62 10.12 -2.26 -1.40
CA PRO A 62 11.02 -2.14 -0.28
C PRO A 62 12.33 -2.79 -0.70
N ALA A 63 13.41 -2.03 -0.63
CA ALA A 63 14.74 -2.59 -0.76
C ALA A 63 14.78 -3.74 0.25
N ALA A 64 14.68 -4.98 -0.25
CA ALA A 64 14.99 -6.14 0.54
C ALA A 64 16.39 -5.85 1.03
N ALA A 65 16.52 -5.59 2.34
CA ALA A 65 17.80 -5.36 2.96
C ALA A 65 18.66 -6.52 2.51
N ALA A 66 19.62 -6.23 1.62
CA ALA A 66 20.62 -7.18 1.25
C ALA A 66 21.40 -7.43 2.53
N ALA A 67 20.99 -8.45 3.28
CA ALA A 67 21.82 -9.05 4.28
C ALA A 67 23.13 -9.38 3.56
N PRO A 68 24.28 -8.80 3.97
CA PRO A 68 25.54 -9.14 3.34
C PRO A 68 25.71 -10.66 3.42
N ALA A 69 26.00 -11.24 2.26
CA ALA A 69 26.25 -12.66 2.10
C ALA A 69 27.19 -13.15 3.20
N ALA A 70 26.81 -14.25 3.82
CA ALA A 70 27.57 -14.95 4.85
C ALA A 70 29.03 -15.17 4.39
N ALA A 71 29.95 -14.45 5.02
CA ALA A 71 31.28 -14.97 5.28
C ALA A 71 31.16 -15.80 6.56
N ALA A 72 31.11 -17.12 6.39
CA ALA A 72 31.26 -18.05 7.49
C ALA A 72 32.71 -17.94 8.02
N GLU A 73 32.88 -17.36 9.20
CA GLU A 73 33.99 -17.69 10.08
C GLU A 73 33.56 -17.52 11.55
N ALA A 74 34.05 -18.42 12.37
CA ALA A 74 33.42 -18.92 13.58
C ALA A 74 33.37 -17.93 14.76
N ALA A 75 32.31 -18.03 15.56
CA ALA A 75 32.21 -17.47 16.90
C ALA A 75 33.33 -17.98 17.84
N PRO A 76 33.63 -17.23 18.91
CA PRO A 76 33.17 -17.72 20.20
C PRO A 76 32.45 -16.66 21.05
N ALA A 77 31.60 -17.19 21.90
CA ALA A 77 30.68 -16.51 22.80
C ALA A 77 31.37 -15.75 23.95
N ALA A 78 30.78 -14.63 24.36
CA ALA A 78 30.85 -14.09 25.72
C ALA A 78 29.67 -13.14 25.97
N ALA A 79 28.56 -13.68 26.48
CA ALA A 79 27.69 -13.01 27.45
C ALA A 79 28.08 -13.61 28.82
N PRO A 80 28.06 -12.89 29.95
CA PRO A 80 26.84 -12.24 30.44
C PRO A 80 27.05 -10.89 31.17
N GLU A 81 26.01 -10.05 31.24
CA GLU A 81 25.64 -9.39 32.50
C GLU A 81 24.23 -8.77 32.41
N ALA A 82 23.32 -9.36 33.16
CA ALA A 82 22.15 -8.72 33.75
C ALA A 82 22.14 -9.20 35.22
N PRO A 83 21.74 -8.36 36.20
CA PRO A 83 20.30 -8.31 36.49
C PRO A 83 19.73 -6.96 36.98
N LYS A 84 18.45 -6.75 36.61
CA LYS A 84 17.27 -6.20 37.35
C LYS A 84 17.36 -4.99 38.31
N GLU A 85 16.47 -4.03 38.08
CA GLU A 85 15.30 -3.61 38.92
C GLU A 85 14.51 -2.55 38.11
N GLU A 86 13.25 -2.76 37.66
CA GLU A 86 11.95 -2.67 38.37
C GLU A 86 11.68 -1.33 39.08
N GLU A 87 10.83 -0.48 38.46
CA GLU A 87 9.71 0.29 39.06
C GLU A 87 9.01 1.07 37.91
N ALA A 88 7.85 0.62 37.42
CA ALA A 88 6.51 0.93 37.92
C ALA A 88 6.06 2.38 37.60
N SER A 89 5.20 2.53 36.58
CA SER A 89 4.02 3.41 36.58
C SER A 89 3.22 3.18 35.28
N GLU A 90 2.51 2.06 35.23
CA GLU A 90 1.31 1.91 34.40
C GLU A 90 0.09 2.32 35.25
N GLU A 91 -0.17 3.62 35.39
CA GLU A 91 -1.46 4.08 35.90
C GLU A 91 -1.75 5.50 35.40
N ASP A 92 -2.26 5.63 34.17
CA ASP A 92 -2.98 6.85 33.74
C ASP A 92 -3.90 6.65 32.51
N GLY A 93 -3.93 5.46 31.89
CA GLY A 93 -4.79 5.18 30.74
C GLY A 93 -6.19 4.62 31.05
N MET A 94 -6.41 4.02 32.23
CA MET A 94 -7.63 3.26 32.53
C MET A 94 -8.71 4.08 33.24
N ALA A 95 -8.36 5.22 33.87
CA ALA A 95 -9.33 6.07 34.57
C ALA A 95 -10.34 6.77 33.63
N GLY A 96 -10.03 6.91 32.33
CA GLY A 96 -10.91 7.55 31.34
C GLY A 96 -11.96 6.64 30.70
N LEU A 97 -11.76 5.32 30.70
CA LEU A 97 -12.64 4.38 30.00
C LEU A 97 -13.89 4.02 30.81
N GLY A 98 -13.83 4.08 32.15
CA GLY A 98 -14.98 3.81 33.02
C GLY A 98 -16.08 4.88 32.99
N ALA A 99 -15.74 6.11 32.62
CA ALA A 99 -16.70 7.22 32.51
C ALA A 99 -17.46 7.25 31.15
N LEU A 100 -17.02 6.46 30.16
CA LEU A 100 -17.61 6.45 28.81
C LEU A 100 -18.72 5.40 28.65
N PHE A 101 -18.82 4.43 29.57
CA PHE A 101 -19.80 3.33 29.53
C PHE A 101 -20.66 3.23 30.79
N GLY A 102 -20.73 4.30 31.58
CA GLY A 102 -21.68 4.46 32.70
C GLY A 102 -23.00 5.06 32.27
#